data_AF-A0A818HSZ8-F1
#
_entry.id   AF-A0A818HSZ8-F1
#
_cell.length_a   1.000
_cell.length_b   1.000
_cell.length_c   1.000
_cell.angle_alpha   90.00
_cell.angle_beta   90.00
_cell.angle_gamma   90.00
#
_symmetry.space_group_name_H-M   'P 1'
#
loop_
_entity.id
_entity.type
_entity.pdbx_description
1 polymer ?
#
loop_
_entity_poly.entity_id
_entity_poly.type
_entity_poly.pdbx_seq_one_letter_code
_entity_poly.pdbx_strand_id
1 'polypeptide(L)'
;MMAHLPKTITLPHNSVLFSNSEHHHEIGNHENHSHVRQHRQSSRYSFYHHGHNHHRIRYENTYRMEPNNEHKLDLVQIRRVATSIIEAAIHNYEYNAEQATKFIELLAEQIRSRMKQLHFPRYKIITQASVGQNKGQDLRIVSKCIWNSKWDRHITITKETFNDFITVTIFFIYTE
;
A
#
# COMPACT_ATOMS: atom_id res chain seq x y z
N MET A 1 -9.50 24.91 -53.93
CA MET A 1 -10.24 24.78 -52.67
C MET A 1 -9.39 23.98 -51.71
N MET A 2 -8.85 24.68 -50.72
CA MET A 2 -7.76 24.22 -49.85
C MET A 2 -8.30 23.37 -48.70
N ALA A 3 -7.66 22.22 -48.46
CA ALA A 3 -7.85 21.39 -47.28
C ALA A 3 -7.36 22.15 -46.03
N HIS A 4 -8.24 22.35 -45.06
CA HIS A 4 -7.92 22.88 -43.74
C HIS A 4 -7.96 21.74 -42.71
N LEU A 5 -6.77 21.36 -42.25
CA LEU A 5 -6.56 20.58 -41.03
C LEU A 5 -6.89 21.45 -39.81
N PRO A 6 -7.53 20.91 -38.76
CA PRO A 6 -7.75 21.65 -37.52
C PRO A 6 -6.43 21.84 -36.76
N LYS A 7 -6.27 23.07 -36.27
CA LYS A 7 -5.08 23.64 -35.63
C LYS A 7 -4.79 22.99 -34.27
N THR A 8 -3.52 22.64 -34.08
CA THR A 8 -2.88 22.35 -32.80
C THR A 8 -3.09 23.52 -31.83
N ILE A 9 -3.74 23.28 -30.69
CA ILE A 9 -3.80 24.22 -29.57
C ILE A 9 -2.87 23.70 -28.48
N THR A 10 -1.76 24.41 -28.37
CA THR A 10 -0.70 24.30 -27.36
C THR A 10 -1.22 24.62 -25.97
N LEU A 11 -0.97 23.72 -25.01
CA LEU A 11 -1.16 23.95 -23.57
C LEU A 11 0.00 24.80 -23.01
N PRO A 12 -0.26 25.75 -22.10
CA PRO A 12 0.79 26.52 -21.46
C PRO A 12 1.60 25.66 -20.48
N HIS A 13 2.92 25.73 -20.69
CA HIS A 13 3.98 25.21 -19.86
C HIS A 13 4.08 26.08 -18.60
N ASN A 14 3.85 25.51 -17.40
CA ASN A 14 4.20 26.15 -16.14
C ASN A 14 5.10 25.22 -15.32
N SER A 15 6.40 25.36 -15.61
CA SER A 15 7.52 25.06 -14.73
C SER A 15 7.58 26.09 -13.60
N VAL A 16 7.58 25.67 -12.34
CA VAL A 16 7.98 26.53 -11.22
C VAL A 16 9.31 26.02 -10.70
N LEU A 17 10.35 26.66 -11.22
CA LEU A 17 11.67 26.79 -10.63
C LEU A 17 11.56 27.79 -9.47
N PHE A 18 12.04 27.42 -8.28
CA PHE A 18 12.41 28.42 -7.28
C PHE A 18 13.92 28.58 -7.29
N SER A 19 14.34 29.71 -7.83
CA SER A 19 15.68 30.27 -7.85
C SER A 19 15.96 31.05 -6.56
N ASN A 20 17.23 31.02 -6.17
CA ASN A 20 17.83 31.75 -5.06
C ASN A 20 17.61 33.26 -5.13
N SER A 21 17.51 33.89 -3.95
CA SER A 21 17.65 35.33 -3.75
C SER A 21 18.73 35.59 -2.70
N GLU A 22 19.79 36.26 -3.12
CA GLU A 22 20.89 36.78 -2.28
C GLU A 22 20.49 38.11 -1.62
N HIS A 23 20.99 38.34 -0.41
CA HIS A 23 21.10 39.67 0.19
C HIS A 23 22.57 39.94 0.56
N HIS A 24 23.07 41.08 0.08
CA HIS A 24 24.42 41.61 0.27
C HIS A 24 24.60 42.24 1.66
N HIS A 25 25.74 41.99 2.34
CA HIS A 25 26.61 43.09 2.83
C HIS A 25 28.00 42.60 3.31
N GLU A 26 29.02 43.15 2.65
CA GLU A 26 30.36 43.60 3.09
C GLU A 26 31.41 42.73 3.82
N ILE A 27 32.65 43.18 3.58
CA ILE A 27 33.96 42.54 3.67
C ILE A 27 34.61 42.85 5.03
N GLY A 28 35.22 41.83 5.65
CA GLY A 28 36.11 41.99 6.80
C GLY A 28 37.15 40.87 6.84
N ASN A 29 38.42 41.24 6.87
CA ASN A 29 39.60 40.42 6.63
C ASN A 29 39.95 39.37 7.71
N HIS A 30 40.63 38.31 7.23
CA HIS A 30 41.69 37.52 7.89
C HIS A 30 41.34 36.70 9.16
N GLU A 31 41.42 35.36 9.06
CA GLU A 31 42.57 34.56 9.54
C GLU A 31 42.36 33.04 9.30
N ASN A 32 43.46 32.35 9.05
CA ASN A 32 43.55 30.93 8.74
C ASN A 32 43.10 30.04 9.90
N HIS A 33 42.17 29.11 9.68
CA HIS A 33 42.19 27.80 10.35
C HIS A 33 41.45 26.75 9.53
N SER A 34 42.14 25.63 9.28
CA SER A 34 41.61 24.42 8.65
C SER A 34 40.38 23.89 9.39
N HIS A 35 39.24 23.79 8.68
CA HIS A 35 38.02 23.18 9.22
C HIS A 35 37.66 21.88 8.49
N VAL A 36 37.76 20.81 9.27
CA VAL A 36 37.33 19.44 9.01
C VAL A 36 35.83 19.41 8.71
N ARG A 37 35.42 18.66 7.66
CA ARG A 37 34.02 18.39 7.33
C ARG A 37 33.31 17.79 8.56
N GLN A 38 32.40 18.54 9.16
CA GLN A 38 31.50 18.03 10.20
C GLN A 38 30.50 17.05 9.58
N HIS A 39 30.79 15.76 9.78
CA HIS A 39 29.81 14.70 9.65
C HIS A 39 28.69 14.98 10.65
N ARG A 40 27.46 15.22 10.18
CA ARG A 40 26.27 15.29 11.04
C ARG A 40 26.14 13.96 11.78
N GLN A 41 26.56 13.94 13.04
CA GLN A 41 26.19 12.93 14.01
C GLN A 41 24.82 13.32 14.56
N SER A 42 23.77 12.56 14.23
CA SER A 42 22.54 12.62 15.00
C SER A 42 22.51 11.47 16.00
N SER A 43 22.93 11.81 17.22
CA SER A 43 22.34 11.40 18.50
C SER A 43 21.86 9.95 18.65
N ARG A 44 22.81 9.03 18.88
CA ARG A 44 22.52 7.83 19.67
C ARG A 44 22.52 8.22 21.15
N TYR A 45 21.37 8.59 21.69
CA TYR A 45 21.19 8.66 23.14
C TYR A 45 20.87 7.25 23.65
N SER A 46 21.91 6.49 23.97
CA SER A 46 21.80 5.18 24.62
C SER A 46 21.76 5.39 26.13
N PHE A 47 20.56 5.30 26.72
CA PHE A 47 20.40 5.12 28.16
C PHE A 47 20.81 3.69 28.52
N TYR A 48 21.83 3.56 29.38
CA TYR A 48 22.28 2.28 29.91
C TYR A 48 21.25 1.73 30.91
N HIS A 49 20.34 0.87 30.42
CA HIS A 49 19.64 -0.05 31.30
C HIS A 49 20.56 -1.21 31.67
N HIS A 50 20.81 -1.34 32.97
CA HIS A 50 21.55 -2.43 33.57
C HIS A 50 20.79 -3.76 33.40
N GLY A 51 21.53 -4.80 33.00
CA GLY A 51 21.37 -6.11 33.62
C GLY A 51 20.35 -7.08 33.06
N HIS A 52 20.26 -7.26 31.74
CA HIS A 52 19.93 -8.59 31.19
C HIS A 52 20.77 -8.82 29.92
N ASN A 53 21.69 -9.78 29.99
CA ASN A 53 22.48 -10.26 28.86
C ASN A 53 21.55 -11.06 27.91
N HIS A 54 20.61 -10.36 27.27
CA HIS A 54 19.92 -10.90 26.11
C HIS A 54 20.95 -10.92 25.00
N HIS A 55 21.63 -12.06 24.85
CA HIS A 55 22.33 -12.39 23.62
C HIS A 55 21.31 -12.18 22.50
N ARG A 56 21.37 -11.04 21.79
CA ARG A 56 20.57 -10.82 20.59
C ARG A 56 21.13 -11.82 19.59
N ILE A 57 20.53 -13.01 19.54
CA ILE A 57 20.81 -14.02 18.54
C ILE A 57 20.70 -13.28 17.21
N ARG A 58 21.84 -13.10 16.55
CA ARG A 58 21.90 -12.48 15.24
C ARG A 58 21.52 -13.58 14.26
N TYR A 59 20.22 -13.64 13.93
CA TYR A 59 19.74 -14.54 12.90
C TYR A 59 20.31 -14.11 11.55
N GLU A 60 20.87 -15.06 10.82
CA GLU A 60 21.21 -14.88 9.41
C GLU A 60 19.92 -14.76 8.58
N ASN A 61 20.00 -14.10 7.43
CA ASN A 61 18.86 -14.00 6.52
C ASN A 61 18.41 -15.39 6.06
N THR A 62 17.14 -15.73 6.29
CA THR A 62 16.52 -16.98 5.84
C THR A 62 16.03 -16.87 4.39
N TYR A 63 16.92 -16.41 3.50
CA TYR A 63 16.61 -16.20 2.08
C TYR A 63 16.08 -17.49 1.46
N ARG A 64 14.92 -17.39 0.83
CA ARG A 64 14.19 -18.53 0.26
C ARG A 64 13.49 -18.07 -1.01
N MET A 65 13.73 -18.77 -2.11
CA MET A 65 13.14 -18.44 -3.41
C MET A 65 11.74 -19.03 -3.63
N GLU A 66 11.36 -20.02 -2.80
CA GLU A 66 10.15 -20.82 -3.04
C GLU A 66 9.40 -21.09 -1.73
N PRO A 67 8.06 -20.97 -1.72
CA PRO A 67 7.25 -21.25 -0.55
C PRO A 67 7.41 -22.71 -0.10
N ASN A 68 7.31 -22.96 1.20
CA ASN A 68 7.21 -24.33 1.70
C ASN A 68 5.87 -24.94 1.22
N ASN A 69 5.90 -26.21 0.81
CA ASN A 69 4.71 -26.96 0.37
C ASN A 69 3.60 -27.00 1.42
N GLU A 70 3.95 -26.99 2.70
CA GLU A 70 3.01 -26.97 3.83
C GLU A 70 2.22 -25.64 3.94
N HIS A 71 2.74 -24.56 3.38
CA HIS A 71 2.18 -23.21 3.52
C HIS A 71 1.70 -22.62 2.20
N LYS A 72 1.28 -23.49 1.27
CA LYS A 72 0.66 -23.04 0.02
C LYS A 72 -0.67 -22.35 0.31
N LEU A 73 -0.96 -21.33 -0.50
CA LEU A 73 -2.23 -20.62 -0.44
C LEU A 73 -3.38 -21.54 -0.87
N ASP A 74 -4.17 -22.01 0.09
CA ASP A 74 -5.45 -22.65 -0.19
C ASP A 74 -6.49 -21.59 -0.57
N LEU A 75 -6.58 -21.30 -1.87
CA LEU A 75 -7.50 -20.30 -2.40
C LEU A 75 -8.97 -20.64 -2.11
N VAL A 76 -9.33 -21.92 -1.94
CA VAL A 76 -10.70 -22.34 -1.63
C VAL A 76 -11.03 -21.96 -0.19
N GLN A 77 -10.15 -22.31 0.75
CA GLN A 77 -10.31 -21.92 2.15
C GLN A 77 -10.31 -20.39 2.30
N ILE A 78 -9.37 -19.70 1.66
CA ILE A 78 -9.26 -18.23 1.69
C ILE A 78 -10.55 -17.59 1.16
N ARG A 79 -11.04 -18.04 -0.01
CA ARG A 79 -12.28 -17.53 -0.60
C ARG A 79 -13.46 -17.74 0.33
N ARG A 80 -13.61 -18.95 0.90
CA ARG A 80 -14.69 -19.27 1.85
C ARG A 80 -14.68 -18.35 3.08
N VAL A 81 -13.51 -18.16 3.69
CA VAL A 81 -13.35 -17.29 4.86
C VAL A 81 -13.65 -15.83 4.52
N ALA A 82 -13.11 -15.31 3.42
CA ALA A 82 -13.36 -13.94 2.98
C ALA A 82 -14.84 -13.71 2.65
N THR A 83 -15.47 -14.65 1.93
CA THR A 83 -16.89 -14.59 1.61
C THR A 83 -17.76 -14.55 2.86
N SER A 84 -17.47 -15.38 3.86
CA SER A 84 -18.21 -15.38 5.13
C SER A 84 -18.13 -14.04 5.87
N ILE A 85 -16.96 -13.39 5.88
CA ILE A 85 -16.80 -12.06 6.49
C ILE A 85 -17.61 -11.00 5.72
N ILE A 86 -17.52 -11.02 4.38
CA ILE A 86 -18.24 -10.07 3.52
C ILE A 86 -19.75 -10.23 3.70
N GLU A 87 -20.26 -11.46 3.73
CA GLU A 87 -21.70 -11.74 3.93
C GLU A 87 -22.18 -11.27 5.29
N ALA A 88 -21.41 -11.51 6.36
CA ALA A 88 -21.73 -11.03 7.70
C ALA A 88 -21.74 -9.49 7.78
N ALA A 89 -20.82 -8.83 7.08
CA ALA A 89 -20.75 -7.37 7.04
C ALA A 89 -21.90 -6.74 6.25
N ILE A 90 -22.31 -7.37 5.14
CA ILE A 90 -23.39 -6.87 4.27
C ILE A 90 -24.76 -7.04 4.89
N HIS A 91 -25.02 -8.12 5.64
CA HIS A 91 -26.34 -8.44 6.18
C HIS A 91 -26.98 -7.28 6.96
N ASN A 92 -26.18 -6.45 7.63
CA ASN A 92 -26.64 -5.33 8.45
C ASN A 92 -26.22 -3.96 7.90
N TYR A 93 -25.79 -3.88 6.64
CA TYR A 93 -25.29 -2.66 6.03
C TYR A 93 -26.23 -2.16 4.94
N GLU A 94 -26.67 -0.92 5.07
CA GLU A 94 -27.33 -0.15 4.01
C GLU A 94 -26.39 1.00 3.63
N TYR A 95 -26.23 1.24 2.33
CA TYR A 95 -25.28 2.25 1.88
C TYR A 95 -25.64 3.65 2.35
N ASN A 96 -24.68 4.26 3.02
CA ASN A 96 -24.67 5.67 3.38
C ASN A 96 -23.33 6.26 2.98
N ALA A 97 -23.34 7.30 2.14
CA ALA A 97 -22.13 7.92 1.59
C ALA A 97 -21.17 8.44 2.68
N GLU A 98 -21.67 8.92 3.81
CA GLU A 98 -20.85 9.43 4.92
C GLU A 98 -20.15 8.30 5.68
N GLN A 99 -20.79 7.13 5.76
CA GLN A 99 -20.30 5.98 6.51
C GLN A 99 -19.56 4.96 5.64
N ALA A 100 -19.75 5.00 4.31
CA ALA A 100 -19.22 4.04 3.35
C ALA A 100 -17.70 3.89 3.44
N THR A 101 -16.96 5.00 3.53
CA THR A 101 -15.50 4.99 3.66
C THR A 101 -15.05 4.27 4.93
N LYS A 102 -15.64 4.61 6.09
CA LYS A 102 -15.28 3.98 7.36
C LYS A 102 -15.65 2.50 7.39
N PHE A 103 -16.81 2.16 6.84
CA PHE A 103 -17.27 0.78 6.73
C PHE A 103 -16.33 -0.06 5.86
N ILE A 104 -15.95 0.43 4.67
CA ILE A 104 -15.12 -0.32 3.74
C ILE A 104 -13.67 -0.47 4.24
N GLU A 105 -13.15 0.54 4.95
CA GLU A 105 -11.85 0.47 5.63
C GLU A 105 -11.85 -0.60 6.73
N LEU A 106 -12.90 -0.62 7.57
CA LEU A 106 -13.06 -1.62 8.62
C LEU A 106 -13.16 -3.03 8.04
N LEU A 107 -13.95 -3.21 6.97
CA LEU A 107 -14.09 -4.48 6.28
C LEU A 107 -12.76 -4.97 5.70
N ALA A 108 -12.02 -4.08 5.02
CA ALA A 108 -10.71 -4.40 4.47
C ALA A 108 -9.72 -4.82 5.56
N GLU A 109 -9.69 -4.11 6.69
CA GLU A 109 -8.84 -4.44 7.83
C GLU A 109 -9.24 -5.77 8.48
N GLN A 110 -10.53 -6.03 8.66
CA GLN A 110 -11.04 -7.28 9.23
C GLN A 110 -10.64 -8.49 8.37
N ILE A 111 -10.81 -8.38 7.05
CA ILE A 111 -10.40 -9.42 6.10
C ILE A 111 -8.90 -9.62 6.15
N ARG A 112 -8.11 -8.54 6.05
CA ARG A 112 -6.64 -8.60 6.10
C ARG A 112 -6.13 -9.26 7.39
N SER A 113 -6.70 -8.87 8.53
CA SER A 113 -6.39 -9.44 9.84
C SER A 113 -6.71 -10.93 9.90
N ARG A 114 -7.89 -11.34 9.40
CA ARG A 114 -8.26 -12.76 9.34
C ARG A 114 -7.32 -13.57 8.44
N MET A 115 -6.91 -13.02 7.30
CA MET A 115 -5.97 -13.69 6.40
C MET A 115 -4.59 -13.86 7.04
N LYS A 116 -4.12 -12.87 7.81
CA LYS A 116 -2.87 -13.01 8.57
C LYS A 116 -2.93 -14.15 9.61
N GLN A 117 -4.08 -14.36 10.23
CA GLN A 117 -4.28 -15.44 11.21
C GLN A 117 -4.24 -16.84 10.59
N LEU A 118 -4.46 -16.97 9.27
CA LEU A 118 -4.30 -18.25 8.57
C LEU A 118 -2.82 -18.63 8.35
N HIS A 119 -1.89 -17.77 8.77
CA HIS A 119 -0.45 -18.00 8.76
C HIS A 119 0.11 -18.36 7.37
N PHE A 120 0.27 -17.33 6.53
CA PHE A 120 0.97 -17.42 5.26
C PHE A 120 2.39 -16.84 5.40
N PRO A 121 3.39 -17.62 5.82
CA PRO A 121 4.75 -17.13 6.00
C PRO A 121 5.28 -16.55 4.70
N ARG A 122 5.96 -15.40 4.79
CA ARG A 122 6.61 -14.73 3.65
C ARG A 122 5.62 -14.30 2.55
N TYR A 123 4.36 -14.09 2.89
CA TYR A 123 3.39 -13.42 2.04
C TYR A 123 3.03 -12.05 2.60
N LYS A 124 3.18 -11.01 1.79
CA LYS A 124 2.53 -9.71 1.99
C LYS A 124 1.09 -9.84 1.52
N ILE A 125 0.16 -9.46 2.41
CA ILE A 125 -1.28 -9.50 2.16
C ILE A 125 -1.78 -8.08 1.98
N ILE A 126 -2.37 -7.79 0.83
CA ILE A 126 -2.97 -6.51 0.48
C ILE A 126 -4.46 -6.76 0.26
N THR A 127 -5.31 -5.89 0.80
CA THR A 127 -6.76 -5.99 0.63
C THR A 127 -7.26 -4.66 0.08
N GLN A 128 -7.82 -4.71 -1.12
CA GLN A 128 -8.51 -3.60 -1.76
C GLN A 128 -10.01 -3.88 -1.67
N ALA A 129 -10.78 -2.93 -1.17
CA ALA A 129 -12.22 -3.06 -1.07
C ALA A 129 -12.89 -1.82 -1.66
N SER A 130 -14.05 -2.02 -2.29
CA SER A 130 -14.83 -0.97 -2.94
C SER A 130 -16.29 -1.23 -2.67
N VAL A 131 -17.01 -0.19 -2.26
CA VAL A 131 -18.45 -0.20 -2.02
C VAL A 131 -19.08 0.90 -2.85
N GLY A 132 -20.29 0.67 -3.33
CA GLY A 132 -21.07 1.70 -3.99
C GLY A 132 -22.54 1.36 -4.01
N GLN A 133 -23.35 2.40 -4.16
CA GLN A 133 -24.76 2.25 -4.44
C GLN A 133 -24.94 1.75 -5.88
N ASN A 134 -25.98 0.98 -6.12
CA ASN A 134 -26.48 0.55 -7.42
C ASN A 134 -27.75 1.35 -7.74
N LYS A 135 -27.62 2.34 -8.64
CA LYS A 135 -28.75 3.13 -9.18
C LYS A 135 -28.88 2.97 -10.69
N GLY A 136 -28.40 1.85 -11.25
CA GLY A 136 -28.40 1.60 -12.69
C GLY A 136 -27.15 2.07 -13.44
N GLN A 137 -26.11 2.49 -12.72
CA GLN A 137 -24.76 2.68 -13.26
C GLN A 137 -24.04 1.35 -13.50
N ASP A 138 -23.10 1.34 -14.45
CA ASP A 138 -22.16 0.24 -14.67
C ASP A 138 -20.79 0.57 -14.06
N LEU A 139 -20.14 -0.45 -13.47
CA LEU A 139 -18.82 -0.34 -12.88
C LEU A 139 -17.98 -1.57 -13.21
N ARG A 140 -16.80 -1.34 -13.78
CA ARG A 140 -15.82 -2.40 -14.04
C ARG A 140 -14.53 -2.17 -13.25
N ILE A 141 -14.23 -3.08 -12.33
CA ILE A 141 -12.98 -3.09 -11.57
C ILE A 141 -11.99 -4.04 -12.23
N VAL A 142 -10.79 -3.54 -12.55
CA VAL A 142 -9.70 -4.32 -13.15
C VAL A 142 -8.39 -3.99 -12.44
N SER A 143 -7.58 -5.00 -12.15
CA SER A 143 -6.25 -4.84 -11.59
C SER A 143 -5.20 -5.37 -12.58
N LYS A 144 -4.16 -4.58 -12.85
CA LYS A 144 -3.01 -4.98 -13.67
C LYS A 144 -1.78 -5.04 -12.76
N CYS A 145 -1.10 -6.19 -12.75
CA CYS A 145 0.04 -6.44 -11.86
C CYS A 145 1.20 -7.07 -12.64
N ILE A 146 2.43 -6.70 -12.26
CA ILE A 146 3.65 -7.42 -12.62
C ILE A 146 4.05 -8.21 -11.38
N TRP A 147 4.06 -9.53 -11.47
CA TRP A 147 4.20 -10.42 -10.33
C TRP A 147 4.70 -11.81 -10.72
N ASN A 148 5.09 -12.61 -9.73
CA ASN A 148 5.53 -13.98 -9.93
C ASN A 148 4.33 -14.90 -10.19
N SER A 149 4.22 -15.43 -11.41
CA SER A 149 3.12 -16.31 -11.84
C SER A 149 3.01 -17.62 -11.03
N LYS A 150 4.11 -18.07 -10.41
CA LYS A 150 4.12 -19.31 -9.61
C LYS A 150 3.64 -19.10 -8.19
N TRP A 151 4.00 -17.98 -7.56
CA TRP A 151 3.83 -17.80 -6.12
C TRP A 151 2.82 -16.74 -5.73
N ASP A 152 2.67 -15.70 -6.55
CA ASP A 152 1.74 -14.61 -6.27
C ASP A 152 0.33 -14.98 -6.69
N ARG A 153 -0.65 -14.63 -5.87
CA ARG A 153 -2.05 -14.96 -6.10
C ARG A 153 -2.95 -13.80 -5.76
N HIS A 154 -4.14 -13.79 -6.34
CA HIS A 154 -5.21 -12.91 -5.91
C HIS A 154 -6.54 -13.65 -5.90
N ILE A 155 -7.48 -13.13 -5.12
CA ILE A 155 -8.89 -13.50 -5.25
C ILE A 155 -9.73 -12.22 -5.28
N THR A 156 -10.77 -12.24 -6.10
CA THR A 156 -11.79 -11.19 -6.13
C THR A 156 -13.13 -11.80 -5.77
N ILE A 157 -13.85 -11.14 -4.87
CA ILE A 157 -15.18 -11.51 -4.41
C ILE A 157 -16.06 -10.27 -4.56
N THR A 158 -17.15 -10.42 -5.30
CA THR A 158 -18.20 -9.42 -5.43
C THR A 158 -19.48 -9.96 -4.82
N LYS A 159 -20.16 -9.10 -4.06
CA LYS A 159 -21.49 -9.34 -3.50
C LYS A 159 -22.35 -8.13 -3.81
N GLU A 160 -23.55 -8.42 -4.28
CA GLU A 160 -24.54 -7.43 -4.66
C GLU A 160 -25.78 -7.66 -3.82
N THR A 161 -26.32 -6.56 -3.30
CA THR A 161 -27.62 -6.47 -2.67
C THR A 161 -28.56 -5.72 -3.63
N PHE A 162 -29.84 -5.59 -3.29
CA PHE A 162 -30.82 -4.89 -4.11
C PHE A 162 -30.38 -3.47 -4.51
N ASN A 163 -29.78 -2.72 -3.56
CA ASN A 163 -29.43 -1.31 -3.78
C ASN A 163 -27.93 -1.03 -3.83
N ASP A 164 -27.06 -2.00 -3.52
CA ASP A 164 -25.65 -1.75 -3.23
C ASP A 164 -24.76 -2.90 -3.71
N PHE A 165 -23.48 -2.63 -3.91
CA PHE A 165 -22.49 -3.65 -4.20
C PHE A 165 -21.24 -3.47 -3.34
N ILE A 166 -20.56 -4.59 -3.09
CA ILE A 166 -19.22 -4.62 -2.49
C ILE A 166 -18.34 -5.53 -3.35
N THR A 167 -17.19 -5.02 -3.75
CA THR A 167 -16.13 -5.81 -4.37
C THR A 167 -14.87 -5.75 -3.51
N VAL A 168 -14.33 -6.91 -3.15
CA VAL A 168 -13.07 -7.05 -2.42
C VAL A 168 -12.08 -7.87 -3.25
N THR A 169 -10.87 -7.35 -3.43
CA THR A 169 -9.75 -8.07 -4.01
C THR A 169 -8.63 -8.21 -2.98
N ILE A 170 -8.20 -9.44 -2.76
CA ILE A 170 -7.10 -9.78 -1.84
C ILE A 170 -5.92 -10.24 -2.67
N PHE A 171 -4.76 -9.61 -2.50
CA PHE A 171 -3.50 -9.98 -3.13
C PHE A 171 -2.57 -10.63 -2.12
N PHE A 172 -1.92 -11.69 -2.54
CA PHE A 172 -0.87 -12.40 -1.82
C PHE A 172 0.40 -12.30 -2.64
N ILE A 173 1.37 -11.53 -2.13
CA ILE A 173 2.66 -11.28 -2.79
C ILE A 173 3.75 -11.96 -1.98
N TYR A 174 4.44 -12.91 -2.59
CA TYR A 174 5.54 -13.62 -1.96
C TYR A 174 6.74 -12.69 -1.77
N THR A 175 7.37 -12.78 -0.60
CA THR A 175 8.53 -11.97 -0.23
C THR A 175 9.74 -12.86 0.00
N GLU A 176 10.81 -12.57 -0.73
CA GLU A 176 12.14 -13.12 -0.49
C GLU A 176 12.77 -12.64 0.83
#